data_AF-A0A921NR83-F1
#
_entry.id   AF-A0A921NR83-F1
#
_cell.length_a   1.000
_cell.length_b   1.000
_cell.length_c   1.000
_cell.angle_alpha   90.00
_cell.angle_beta   90.00
_cell.angle_gamma   90.00
#
_symmetry.space_group_name_H-M   'P 1'
#
loop_
_entity.id
_entity.type
_entity.pdbx_description
1 polymer ?
#
loop_
_entity_poly.entity_id
_entity_poly.type
_entity_poly.pdbx_seq_one_letter_code
_entity_poly.pdbx_strand_id
1 'polypeptide(L)'
;MTGALAACRRAAAPIRGGLRGSGLAGRLSTRGLIGAGLVAACLAGTAPHSAAQGTAPVQSDAARALNDYPTIARADYVFGCMAANGQGRDVLIRCSCSIDRIASILPYERYVEAETVLSMQQTGGERMAIFRSAPAALTIVADLRRAQAEAEILCFQ
;
A
#
# COMPACT_ATOMS: atom_id res chain seq x y z
N MET A 1 -39.29 -0.94 14.02
CA MET A 1 -38.59 -2.02 13.29
C MET A 1 -37.16 -1.54 13.05
N THR A 2 -36.31 -1.31 14.04
CA THR A 2 -35.65 -2.26 14.98
C THR A 2 -35.09 -3.50 14.28
N GLY A 3 -33.77 -3.50 14.04
CA GLY A 3 -32.97 -4.73 13.97
C GLY A 3 -32.08 -4.89 12.72
N ALA A 4 -30.86 -4.34 12.74
CA ALA A 4 -29.68 -4.90 12.05
C ALA A 4 -28.36 -4.23 12.52
N LEU A 5 -28.20 -4.07 13.84
CA LEU A 5 -26.96 -3.65 14.50
C LEU A 5 -26.43 -4.85 15.29
N ALA A 6 -25.84 -5.85 14.62
CA ALA A 6 -25.17 -6.97 15.28
C ALA A 6 -24.34 -7.84 14.31
N ALA A 7 -23.17 -7.37 13.85
CA ALA A 7 -22.16 -8.28 13.28
C ALA A 7 -20.70 -7.77 13.34
N CYS A 8 -20.41 -6.67 14.04
CA CYS A 8 -19.03 -6.19 14.20
C CYS A 8 -18.47 -6.59 15.58
N ARG A 9 -18.25 -7.89 15.80
CA ARG A 9 -17.45 -8.41 16.92
C ARG A 9 -16.89 -9.80 16.59
N ARG A 10 -15.56 -9.92 16.72
CA ARG A 10 -14.65 -11.09 16.53
C ARG A 10 -14.07 -11.13 15.11
N ALA A 11 -12.75 -11.01 14.87
CA ALA A 11 -11.65 -11.59 15.62
C ALA A 11 -10.39 -10.71 15.58
N ALA A 12 -10.01 -10.15 16.73
CA ALA A 12 -8.62 -9.87 17.05
C ALA A 12 -8.15 -11.03 17.95
N ALA A 13 -7.40 -11.98 17.38
CA ALA A 13 -6.74 -13.04 18.14
C ALA A 13 -5.26 -12.65 18.33
N PRO A 14 -4.73 -12.66 19.57
CA PRO A 14 -3.32 -12.43 19.81
C PRO A 14 -2.50 -13.69 19.44
N ILE A 15 -1.45 -13.49 18.63
CA ILE A 15 -0.43 -14.52 18.37
C ILE A 15 0.35 -14.73 19.68
N ARG A 16 -0.03 -15.77 20.43
CA ARG A 16 0.69 -16.19 21.63
C ARG A 16 1.89 -17.01 21.19
N GLY A 17 3.08 -16.44 21.40
CA GLY A 17 4.35 -17.14 21.25
C GLY A 17 4.43 -18.36 22.18
N GLY A 18 4.82 -19.49 21.59
CA GLY A 18 5.08 -20.74 22.29
C GLY A 18 6.41 -21.32 21.82
N LEU A 19 7.51 -20.79 22.35
CA LEU A 19 8.81 -21.47 22.34
C LEU A 19 8.70 -22.66 23.31
N ARG A 20 8.55 -23.87 22.76
CA ARG A 20 8.77 -25.11 23.51
C ARG A 20 9.97 -25.81 22.90
N GLY A 21 11.11 -25.59 23.54
CA GLY A 21 12.27 -26.45 23.39
C GLY A 21 11.95 -27.82 23.98
N SER A 22 12.23 -28.86 23.21
CA SER A 22 12.39 -30.23 23.69
C SER A 22 13.44 -30.83 22.78
N GLY A 23 14.67 -30.89 23.29
CA GLY A 23 15.77 -31.53 22.60
C GLY A 23 15.51 -33.02 22.49
N LEU A 24 15.96 -33.62 21.40
CA LEU A 24 16.34 -35.03 21.41
C LEU A 24 17.55 -35.22 20.50
N ALA A 25 18.51 -35.95 21.05
CA ALA A 25 19.79 -36.31 20.50
C ALA A 25 19.71 -36.93 19.09
N GLY A 26 20.61 -36.51 18.21
CA GLY A 26 20.74 -37.03 16.85
C GLY A 26 22.18 -36.94 16.35
N ARG A 27 23.04 -37.78 16.93
CA ARG A 27 24.25 -38.41 16.37
C ARG A 27 25.07 -37.60 15.35
N LEU A 28 26.25 -37.21 15.81
CA LEU A 28 27.44 -36.88 15.04
C LEU A 28 27.76 -38.03 14.06
N SER A 29 27.66 -37.79 12.76
CA SER A 29 28.15 -38.71 11.72
C SER A 29 29.13 -37.98 10.82
N THR A 30 30.35 -38.50 10.84
CA THR A 30 31.55 -38.18 10.09
C THR A 30 31.44 -38.45 8.58
N ARG A 31 32.33 -37.79 7.82
CA ARG A 31 32.64 -37.86 6.37
C ARG A 31 32.13 -36.61 5.63
N GLY A 32 32.94 -35.65 5.20
CA GLY A 32 34.30 -35.75 4.62
C GLY A 32 34.19 -36.23 3.18
N LEU A 33 34.46 -35.32 2.21
CA LEU A 33 34.65 -35.43 0.75
C LEU A 33 34.04 -34.17 0.11
N ILE A 34 34.74 -33.08 -0.17
CA ILE A 34 35.73 -32.88 -1.26
C ILE A 34 35.34 -33.60 -2.56
N GLY A 35 34.74 -32.83 -3.48
CA GLY A 35 34.60 -33.09 -4.92
C GLY A 35 34.02 -31.80 -5.53
N ALA A 36 34.75 -30.93 -6.22
CA ALA A 36 35.54 -31.06 -7.46
C ALA A 36 34.70 -31.58 -8.66
N GLY A 37 34.32 -30.65 -9.55
CA GLY A 37 33.73 -30.90 -10.88
C GLY A 37 32.22 -31.13 -10.87
N LEU A 38 31.37 -30.51 -11.69
CA LEU A 38 31.54 -29.89 -12.99
C LEU A 38 30.87 -28.51 -13.05
N VAL A 39 31.61 -27.49 -13.46
CA VAL A 39 31.04 -26.29 -14.07
C VAL A 39 30.63 -26.67 -15.48
N ALA A 40 29.32 -26.90 -15.70
CA ALA A 40 28.77 -27.02 -17.04
C ALA A 40 28.74 -25.61 -17.67
N ALA A 41 29.82 -25.27 -18.37
CA ALA A 41 29.90 -24.11 -19.23
C ALA A 41 28.97 -24.31 -20.43
N CYS A 42 27.74 -23.77 -20.36
CA CYS A 42 26.90 -23.56 -21.53
C CYS A 42 27.55 -22.48 -22.40
N LEU A 43 28.26 -22.92 -23.43
CA LEU A 43 28.85 -22.10 -24.46
C LEU A 43 27.76 -21.34 -25.23
N ALA A 44 27.91 -20.02 -25.25
CA ALA A 44 27.60 -19.10 -26.35
C ALA A 44 26.40 -19.45 -27.25
N GLY A 45 25.20 -19.06 -26.82
CA GLY A 45 24.10 -18.72 -27.73
C GLY A 45 23.96 -17.20 -27.80
N THR A 46 24.74 -16.53 -28.66
CA THR A 46 24.49 -15.13 -29.00
C THR A 46 23.32 -15.05 -29.99
N ALA A 47 22.09 -15.10 -29.48
CA ALA A 47 20.95 -14.61 -30.23
C ALA A 47 21.08 -13.08 -30.33
N PRO A 48 20.88 -12.45 -31.51
CA PRO A 48 20.78 -11.00 -31.58
C PRO A 48 19.55 -10.60 -30.77
N HIS A 49 19.77 -10.03 -29.57
CA HIS A 49 18.70 -9.41 -28.81
C HIS A 49 18.38 -8.11 -29.54
N SER A 50 17.34 -8.15 -30.39
CA SER A 50 16.75 -6.95 -30.98
C SER A 50 16.38 -6.00 -29.84
N ALA A 51 17.20 -4.97 -29.64
CA ALA A 51 16.86 -3.85 -28.77
C ALA A 51 15.71 -3.08 -29.43
N ALA A 52 14.49 -3.52 -29.17
CA ALA A 52 13.31 -2.70 -29.37
C ALA A 52 13.41 -1.54 -28.37
N GLN A 53 14.02 -0.43 -28.80
CA GLN A 53 13.91 0.83 -28.09
C GLN A 53 12.45 1.27 -28.19
N GLY A 54 11.67 0.93 -27.16
CA GLY A 54 10.34 1.48 -26.98
C GLY A 54 10.49 2.98 -26.79
N THR A 55 10.08 3.77 -27.78
CA THR A 55 9.81 5.19 -27.60
C THR A 55 8.68 5.32 -26.58
N ALA A 56 9.02 5.56 -25.31
CA ALA A 56 8.03 5.89 -24.30
C ALA A 56 7.32 7.18 -24.72
N PRO A 57 5.98 7.26 -24.65
CA PRO A 57 5.27 8.48 -24.98
C PRO A 57 5.71 9.59 -24.03
N VAL A 58 6.16 10.72 -24.59
CA VAL A 58 6.39 11.95 -23.83
C VAL A 58 5.01 12.47 -23.44
N GLN A 59 4.60 12.21 -22.20
CA GLN A 59 3.37 12.73 -21.63
C GLN A 59 3.48 14.27 -21.60
N SER A 60 2.50 14.98 -22.14
CA SER A 60 2.47 16.45 -22.11
C SER A 60 2.41 16.96 -20.67
N ASP A 61 2.86 18.20 -20.41
CA ASP A 61 2.80 18.78 -19.06
C ASP A 61 1.37 18.78 -18.48
N ALA A 62 0.36 18.90 -19.34
CA ALA A 62 -1.05 18.74 -18.95
C ALA A 62 -1.38 17.29 -18.52
N ALA A 63 -0.84 16.27 -19.19
CA ALA A 63 -0.98 14.88 -18.79
C ALA A 63 -0.18 14.57 -17.51
N ARG A 64 0.95 15.24 -17.28
CA ARG A 64 1.72 15.11 -16.04
C ARG A 64 0.96 15.70 -14.85
N ALA A 65 0.41 16.91 -15.00
CA ALA A 65 -0.44 17.54 -13.98
C ALA A 65 -1.73 16.74 -13.67
N LEU A 66 -2.22 15.93 -14.61
CA LEU A 66 -3.33 15.00 -14.39
C LEU A 66 -2.89 13.65 -13.79
N ASN A 67 -1.61 13.29 -13.89
CA ASN A 67 -1.03 12.01 -13.47
C ASN A 67 0.10 12.17 -12.43
N ASP A 68 -0.02 13.12 -11.50
CA ASP A 68 0.98 13.30 -10.45
C ASP A 68 1.02 12.12 -9.46
N TYR A 69 -0.05 11.35 -9.36
CA TYR A 69 -0.12 10.16 -8.49
C TYR A 69 0.22 8.90 -9.28
N PRO A 70 1.16 8.06 -8.79
CA PRO A 70 1.49 6.80 -9.44
C PRO A 70 0.29 5.85 -9.44
N THR A 71 0.18 5.02 -10.48
CA THR A 71 -0.96 4.10 -10.67
C THR A 71 -1.19 3.19 -9.47
N ILE A 72 -0.12 2.73 -8.81
CA ILE A 72 -0.22 1.90 -7.61
C ILE A 72 -0.94 2.65 -6.48
N ALA A 73 -0.57 3.89 -6.19
CA ALA A 73 -1.22 4.69 -5.15
C ALA A 73 -2.70 4.96 -5.47
N ARG A 74 -3.02 5.20 -6.75
CA ARG A 74 -4.42 5.36 -7.18
C ARG A 74 -5.22 4.09 -6.97
N ALA A 75 -4.65 2.94 -7.35
CA ALA A 75 -5.31 1.65 -7.19
C ALA A 75 -5.54 1.32 -5.70
N ASP A 76 -4.53 1.50 -4.85
CA ASP A 76 -4.61 1.25 -3.42
C ASP A 76 -5.69 2.12 -2.76
N TYR A 77 -5.74 3.41 -3.11
CA TYR A 77 -6.81 4.30 -2.65
C TYR A 77 -8.19 3.81 -3.11
N VAL A 78 -8.35 3.46 -4.38
CA VAL A 78 -9.64 2.99 -4.93
C VAL A 78 -10.10 1.72 -4.23
N PHE A 79 -9.21 0.77 -3.98
CA PHE A 79 -9.54 -0.44 -3.21
C PHE A 79 -9.96 -0.11 -1.78
N GLY A 80 -9.26 0.78 -1.10
CA GLY A 80 -9.62 1.25 0.24
C GLY A 80 -10.98 1.97 0.26
N CYS A 81 -11.23 2.85 -0.72
CA CYS A 81 -12.48 3.58 -0.87
C CYS A 81 -13.68 2.63 -1.11
N MET A 82 -13.52 1.63 -1.97
CA MET A 82 -14.55 0.61 -2.21
C MET A 82 -14.77 -0.26 -0.96
N ALA A 83 -13.72 -0.59 -0.21
CA ALA A 83 -13.88 -1.31 1.05
C ALA A 83 -14.73 -0.54 2.08
N ALA A 84 -14.68 0.80 2.06
CA ALA A 84 -15.45 1.65 2.96
C ALA A 84 -16.88 1.95 2.47
N ASN A 85 -17.10 2.06 1.16
CA ASN A 85 -18.36 2.56 0.59
C ASN A 85 -19.19 1.51 -0.16
N GLY A 86 -18.64 0.31 -0.38
CA GLY A 86 -19.29 -0.77 -1.10
C GLY A 86 -18.54 -1.19 -2.38
N GLN A 87 -18.99 -2.30 -2.95
CA GLN A 87 -18.40 -2.88 -4.15
C GLN A 87 -19.36 -2.71 -5.32
N GLY A 88 -18.82 -2.51 -6.53
CA GLY A 88 -19.63 -2.29 -7.72
C GLY A 88 -18.96 -1.34 -8.70
N ARG A 89 -19.45 -1.33 -9.94
CA ARG A 89 -18.90 -0.46 -10.99
C ARG A 89 -19.22 1.02 -10.73
N ASP A 90 -20.39 1.30 -10.17
CA ASP A 90 -20.80 2.66 -9.78
C ASP A 90 -19.90 3.21 -8.66
N VAL A 91 -19.65 2.42 -7.60
CA VAL A 91 -18.74 2.83 -6.52
C VAL A 91 -17.31 2.98 -7.03
N LEU A 92 -16.85 2.10 -7.92
CA LEU A 92 -15.54 2.23 -8.55
C LEU A 92 -15.40 3.55 -9.32
N ILE A 93 -16.44 3.97 -10.05
CA ILE A 93 -16.44 5.27 -10.77
C ILE A 93 -16.33 6.43 -9.77
N ARG A 94 -17.10 6.42 -8.68
CA ARG A 94 -17.05 7.47 -7.65
C ARG A 94 -15.71 7.51 -6.92
N CYS A 95 -15.18 6.35 -6.53
CA CYS A 95 -13.87 6.23 -5.89
C CYS A 95 -12.72 6.68 -6.81
N SER A 96 -12.81 6.39 -8.11
CA SER A 96 -11.85 6.88 -9.11
C SER A 96 -11.92 8.40 -9.24
N CYS A 97 -13.12 8.97 -9.33
CA CYS A 97 -13.32 10.42 -9.30
C CYS A 97 -12.72 11.07 -8.05
N SER A 98 -12.90 10.45 -6.89
CA SER A 98 -12.41 10.98 -5.61
C SER A 98 -10.90 11.13 -5.58
N ILE A 99 -10.14 10.11 -6.02
CA ILE A 99 -8.67 10.20 -6.05
C ILE A 99 -8.17 11.21 -7.07
N ASP A 100 -8.87 11.37 -8.20
CA ASP A 100 -8.55 12.41 -9.19
C ASP A 100 -8.77 13.81 -8.63
N ARG A 101 -9.81 14.01 -7.80
CA ARG A 101 -10.01 15.28 -7.12
C ARG A 101 -9.00 15.56 -6.02
N ILE A 102 -8.66 14.55 -5.22
CA ILE A 102 -7.59 14.69 -4.23
C ILE A 102 -6.27 15.08 -4.90
N ALA A 103 -5.91 14.40 -5.99
CA ALA A 103 -4.67 14.69 -6.74
C ALA A 103 -4.65 16.12 -7.33
N SER A 104 -5.81 16.69 -7.66
CA SER A 104 -5.88 18.08 -8.17
C SER A 104 -5.66 19.15 -7.09
N ILE A 105 -5.72 18.79 -5.81
CA ILE A 105 -5.63 19.73 -4.67
C ILE A 105 -4.34 19.48 -3.87
N LEU A 106 -3.96 18.21 -3.71
CA LEU A 106 -2.89 17.78 -2.83
C LEU A 106 -1.78 17.08 -3.64
N PRO A 107 -0.53 17.58 -3.63
CA PRO A 107 0.58 16.91 -4.32
C PRO A 107 0.90 15.57 -3.66
N TYR A 108 1.48 14.65 -4.44
CA TYR A 108 1.68 13.25 -4.03
C TYR A 108 2.53 13.10 -2.76
N GLU A 109 3.55 13.93 -2.59
CA GLU A 109 4.42 13.91 -1.41
C GLU A 109 3.62 14.18 -0.12
N ARG A 110 2.71 15.16 -0.18
CA ARG A 110 1.84 15.52 0.95
C ARG A 110 0.79 14.45 1.24
N TYR A 111 0.33 13.76 0.20
CA TYR A 111 -0.54 12.60 0.35
C TYR A 111 0.14 11.46 1.11
N VAL A 112 1.36 11.07 0.71
CA VAL A 112 2.12 10.00 1.36
C VAL A 112 2.47 10.36 2.80
N GLU A 113 2.84 11.62 3.07
CA GLU A 113 3.04 12.13 4.43
C GLU A 113 1.77 11.96 5.28
N ALA A 114 0.61 12.35 4.75
CA ALA A 114 -0.66 12.24 5.46
C ALA A 114 -1.07 10.78 5.71
N GLU A 115 -0.91 9.88 4.74
CA GLU A 115 -1.13 8.44 4.94
C GLU A 115 -0.23 7.86 6.02
N THR A 116 1.04 8.27 6.03
CA THR A 116 2.02 7.84 7.04
C THR A 116 1.59 8.30 8.44
N VAL A 117 1.22 9.58 8.57
CA VAL A 117 0.72 10.12 9.85
C VAL A 117 -0.54 9.38 10.30
N LEU A 118 -1.49 9.13 9.40
CA LEU A 118 -2.72 8.40 9.73
C LEU A 118 -2.43 6.95 10.18
N SER A 119 -1.49 6.26 9.53
CA SER A 119 -1.05 4.92 9.94
C SER A 119 -0.42 4.93 11.34
N MET A 120 0.41 5.92 11.64
CA MET A 120 1.01 6.10 12.97
C MET A 120 -0.04 6.43 14.04
N GLN A 121 -1.07 7.21 13.71
CA GLN A 121 -2.16 7.54 14.63
C GLN A 121 -3.07 6.35 14.95
N GLN A 122 -3.26 5.44 13.97
CA GLN A 122 -3.99 4.18 14.16
C GLN A 122 -3.20 3.17 14.99
N THR A 123 -1.87 3.29 15.02
CA THR A 123 -1.00 2.45 15.85
C THR A 123 -1.15 2.81 17.33
N GLY A 124 -1.48 1.80 18.15
CA GLY A 124 -1.69 1.97 19.59
C GLY A 124 -0.41 2.17 20.39
N GLY A 125 -0.58 2.58 21.66
CA GLY A 125 0.51 2.73 22.64
C GLY A 125 0.78 4.17 23.05
N GLU A 126 1.29 4.37 24.27
CA GLU A 126 1.52 5.70 24.84
C GLU A 126 2.54 6.52 24.03
N ARG A 127 3.55 5.85 23.46
CA ARG A 127 4.56 6.49 22.60
C ARG A 127 3.98 7.06 21.30
N MET A 128 2.87 6.50 20.81
CA MET A 128 2.22 6.98 19.59
C MET A 128 1.21 8.10 19.86
N ALA A 129 0.92 8.39 21.14
CA ALA A 129 0.00 9.48 21.51
C ALA A 129 0.48 10.85 21.03
N ILE A 130 1.80 11.06 20.93
CA ILE A 130 2.39 12.32 20.45
C ILE A 130 1.98 12.64 18.99
N PHE A 131 1.80 11.64 18.13
CA PHE A 131 1.41 11.86 16.72
C PHE A 131 -0.06 12.23 16.56
N ARG A 132 -0.89 12.01 17.58
CA ARG A 132 -2.30 12.44 17.61
C ARG A 132 -2.46 13.91 17.99
N SER A 133 -1.48 14.51 18.67
CA SER A 133 -1.56 15.90 19.16
C SER A 133 -0.48 16.83 18.59
N ALA A 134 0.53 16.29 17.91
CA ALA A 134 1.60 17.08 17.30
C ALA A 134 1.02 18.06 16.24
N PRO A 135 1.22 19.39 16.39
CA PRO A 135 0.64 20.37 15.47
C PRO A 135 0.99 20.14 14.00
N ALA A 136 2.24 19.76 13.71
CA ALA A 136 2.69 19.46 12.34
C ALA A 136 1.99 18.22 11.75
N ALA A 137 1.70 17.20 12.58
CA ALA A 137 0.96 16.02 12.14
C ALA A 137 -0.51 16.37 11.85
N LEU A 138 -1.10 17.23 12.68
CA LEU A 138 -2.48 17.68 12.51
C LEU A 138 -2.67 18.53 11.25
N THR A 139 -1.73 19.41 10.89
CA THR A 139 -1.83 20.22 9.67
C THR A 139 -1.77 19.35 8.41
N ILE A 140 -0.84 18.38 8.37
CA ILE A 140 -0.73 17.42 7.26
C ILE A 140 -2.05 16.65 7.05
N VAL A 141 -2.63 16.14 8.15
CA VAL A 141 -3.91 15.41 8.08
C VAL A 141 -5.06 16.34 7.69
N ALA A 142 -5.06 17.59 8.17
CA ALA A 142 -6.10 18.56 7.86
C ALA A 142 -6.14 18.91 6.36
N ASP A 143 -4.98 19.04 5.71
CA ASP A 143 -4.89 19.28 4.27
C ASP A 143 -5.53 18.11 3.47
N LEU A 144 -5.20 16.87 3.83
CA LEU A 144 -5.80 15.68 3.21
C LEU A 144 -7.31 15.61 3.47
N ARG A 145 -7.76 15.88 4.70
CA ARG A 145 -9.20 15.84 5.05
C ARG A 145 -10.00 16.91 4.32
N ARG A 146 -9.41 18.09 4.08
CA ARG A 146 -10.03 19.13 3.25
C ARG A 146 -10.22 18.64 1.81
N ALA A 147 -9.17 18.08 1.20
CA ALA A 147 -9.25 17.54 -0.16
C ALA A 147 -10.27 16.40 -0.27
N GLN A 148 -10.35 15.52 0.74
CA GLN A 148 -11.34 14.45 0.82
C GLN A 148 -12.77 14.98 0.95
N ALA A 149 -13.01 16.04 1.74
CA ALA A 149 -14.33 16.63 1.88
C ALA A 149 -14.82 17.26 0.57
N GLU A 150 -13.94 17.89 -0.20
CA GLU A 150 -14.27 18.42 -1.51
C GLU A 150 -14.57 17.28 -2.51
N ALA A 151 -13.75 16.23 -2.51
CA ALA A 151 -13.95 15.06 -3.34
C ALA A 151 -15.30 14.36 -3.04
N GLU A 152 -15.69 14.27 -1.76
CA GLU A 152 -16.97 13.68 -1.34
C GLU A 152 -18.15 14.41 -1.98
N ILE A 153 -18.19 15.75 -1.86
CA ILE A 153 -19.29 16.56 -2.40
C ILE A 153 -19.38 16.42 -3.92
N LEU A 154 -18.24 16.40 -4.62
CA LEU A 154 -18.23 16.39 -6.08
C LEU A 154 -18.47 15.01 -6.69
N CYS A 155 -17.99 13.95 -6.03
CA CYS A 155 -17.94 12.60 -6.60
C CYS A 155 -18.97 11.62 -6.02
N PHE A 156 -19.55 11.89 -4.84
CA PHE A 156 -20.48 10.97 -4.15
C PHE A 156 -21.93 11.46 -4.04
N GLN A 157 -22.26 12.55 -4.74
CA GLN A 157 -23.64 12.98 -4.98
C GLN A 157 -24.42 12.03 -5.92
#